data_AF-G7JRC1-F1
#
_entry.id   AF-G7JRC1-F1
#
_cell.length_a   1.000
_cell.length_b   1.000
_cell.length_c   1.000
_cell.angle_alpha   90.00
_cell.angle_beta   90.00
_cell.angle_gamma   90.00
#
_symmetry.space_group_name_H-M   'P 1'
#
loop_
_entity.id
_entity.type
_entity.pdbx_description
1 polymer ?
#
loop_
_entity_poly.entity_id
_entity_poly.type
_entity_poly.pdbx_seq_one_letter_code
_entity_poly.pdbx_strand_id
1 'polypeptide(L)' 'MFLYALITFLFLFLVETSTTNTKTTIPCKFDNDCPEISYPLILMCIDDFCEYLLA' A
#
# COMPACT_ATOMS: atom_id res chain seq x y z
N MET A 1 -2.17 -31.51 0.44
CA MET A 1 -2.01 -30.62 -0.74
C MET A 1 -2.93 -29.41 -0.68
N PHE A 2 -4.23 -29.55 -0.42
CA PHE A 2 -5.19 -28.43 -0.36
C PHE A 2 -4.82 -27.32 0.66
N LEU A 3 -4.40 -27.69 1.87
CA LEU A 3 -3.98 -26.75 2.91
C LEU A 3 -2.77 -25.89 2.50
N TYR A 4 -1.84 -26.48 1.76
CA TYR A 4 -0.62 -25.79 1.33
C TYR A 4 -0.95 -24.67 0.34
N ALA A 5 -1.78 -24.96 -0.67
CA ALA A 5 -2.25 -23.97 -1.63
C ALA A 5 -3.04 -22.85 -0.94
N LEU A 6 -3.94 -23.19 -0.01
CA LEU A 6 -4.75 -22.20 0.72
C LEU A 6 -3.89 -21.25 1.55
N ILE A 7 -2.86 -21.78 2.22
CA ILE A 7 -1.88 -20.98 2.96
C ILE A 7 -1.10 -20.05 2.02
N THR A 8 -0.63 -20.55 0.86
CA THR A 8 0.07 -19.72 -0.12
C THR A 8 -0.80 -18.58 -0.66
N PHE A 9 -2.08 -18.87 -0.96
CA PHE A 9 -3.03 -17.84 -1.37
C PHE A 9 -3.23 -16.78 -0.29
N LEU A 10 -3.47 -17.18 0.96
CA LEU A 10 -3.65 -16.24 2.08
C LEU A 10 -2.42 -15.35 2.29
N PHE A 11 -1.20 -15.88 2.14
CA PHE A 11 0.01 -15.07 2.27
C PHE A 11 0.16 -14.04 1.14
N LEU A 12 -0.21 -14.38 -0.09
CA LEU A 12 -0.17 -13.44 -1.22
C LEU A 12 -1.15 -12.27 -1.00
N PHE A 13 -2.39 -12.57 -0.58
CA PHE A 13 -3.38 -11.53 -0.26
C PHE A 13 -2.98 -10.70 0.97
N LEU A 14 -2.36 -11.31 1.98
CA LEU A 14 -1.89 -10.58 3.17
C LEU A 14 -0.79 -9.57 2.82
N VAL A 15 0.17 -9.96 1.98
CA VAL A 15 1.24 -9.06 1.51
C VAL A 15 0.65 -7.88 0.75
N GLU A 16 -0.29 -8.12 -0.18
CA GLU A 16 -0.94 -7.03 -0.90
C GLU A 16 -1.72 -6.11 0.03
N THR A 17 -2.50 -6.63 0.99
CA THR A 17 -3.21 -5.74 1.95
C THR A 17 -2.25 -4.91 2.80
N SER A 18 -1.09 -5.45 3.18
CA SER A 18 -0.09 -4.70 3.94
C SER A 18 0.62 -3.63 3.12
N THR A 19 0.89 -3.88 1.83
CA THR A 19 1.51 -2.90 0.93
C THR A 19 0.50 -1.86 0.46
N THR A 20 -0.74 -2.24 0.15
CA THR A 20 -1.82 -1.30 -0.23
C THR A 20 -2.25 -0.45 0.98
N ASN A 21 -2.24 -1.01 2.19
CA ASN A 21 -2.42 -0.27 3.44
C ASN A 21 -1.07 0.03 4.12
N THR A 22 -0.01 0.29 3.36
CA THR A 22 1.12 1.01 3.99
C THR A 22 0.69 2.46 4.11
N LYS A 23 -0.12 2.74 5.15
CA LYS A 23 -0.14 4.07 5.77
C LYS A 23 1.31 4.37 6.05
N THR A 24 1.93 5.18 5.20
CA THR A 24 3.25 5.69 5.52
C THR A 24 3.07 6.45 6.83
N THR A 25 4.07 6.40 7.70
CA THR A 25 4.07 7.23 8.91
C THR A 25 4.25 8.72 8.57
N ILE A 26 4.13 9.10 7.30
CA ILE A 26 4.30 10.46 6.80
C ILE A 26 2.93 11.14 6.90
N PRO A 27 2.74 12.05 7.87
CA PRO A 27 1.52 12.84 7.92
C PRO A 27 1.47 13.80 6.73
N CYS A 28 0.30 14.00 6.17
CA CYS A 28 0.06 14.92 5.07
C CYS A 28 -1.27 15.65 5.27
N LYS A 29 -1.42 16.80 4.63
CA LYS A 29 -2.70 17.52 4.55
C LYS A 29 -3.21 17.61 3.11
N PHE A 30 -2.28 17.60 2.17
CA PHE A 30 -2.54 17.66 0.74
C PHE A 30 -1.63 16.65 0.02
N ASP A 31 -2.02 16.22 -1.18
CA ASP A 31 -1.26 15.22 -1.95
C ASP A 31 0.18 15.66 -2.27
N ASN A 32 0.42 16.97 -2.37
CA ASN A 32 1.74 17.53 -2.62
C ASN A 32 2.68 17.55 -1.40
N ASP A 33 2.17 17.24 -0.20
CA ASP A 33 3.00 17.03 0.99
C ASP A 33 3.71 15.67 0.94
N CYS A 34 3.19 14.75 0.13
CA CYS A 34 3.75 13.42 -0.06
C CYS A 34 4.94 13.45 -1.02
N PRO A 35 6.01 12.69 -0.74
CA PRO A 35 7.15 12.62 -1.64
C PRO A 35 6.73 12.06 -3.00
N GLU A 36 7.08 12.80 -4.06
CA GLU A 36 6.92 12.34 -5.42
C GLU A 36 7.78 11.10 -5.66
N ILE A 37 7.15 9.99 -6.01
CA ILE A 37 7.80 8.74 -6.38
C ILE A 37 7.56 8.43 -7.84
N SER A 38 8.51 7.70 -8.43
CA SER A 38 8.45 7.27 -9.82
C SER A 38 7.46 6.12 -10.02
N TYR A 39 6.78 6.15 -11.18
CA TYR A 39 5.90 5.08 -11.70
C TYR A 39 6.44 3.66 -11.43
N PRO A 40 5.59 2.66 -11.11
CA PRO A 40 4.11 2.63 -11.15
C PRO A 40 3.39 3.04 -9.86
N LEU A 41 4.14 3.46 -8.84
CA LEU A 41 3.60 3.80 -7.53
C LEU A 41 3.30 5.30 -7.48
N ILE A 42 2.05 5.63 -7.15
CA ILE A 42 1.59 7.00 -6.88
C ILE A 42 1.40 7.12 -5.37
N LEU A 43 1.85 8.23 -4.78
CA LEU A 43 1.56 8.55 -3.39
C LEU A 43 0.42 9.56 -3.33
N MET A 44 -0.62 9.28 -2.55
CA MET A 44 -1.73 10.22 -2.30
C MET A 44 -1.94 10.39 -0.80
N CYS A 45 -2.48 11.54 -0.42
CA CYS A 45 -2.80 11.84 0.96
C CYS A 45 -4.19 11.29 1.31
N ILE A 46 -4.24 10.23 2.10
CA ILE A 46 -5.46 9.53 2.53
C ILE A 46 -5.46 9.46 4.06
N ASP A 47 -6.57 9.86 4.68
CA ASP A 47 -6.72 9.89 6.14
C ASP A 47 -5.58 10.63 6.87
N ASP A 48 -5.11 11.76 6.32
CA ASP A 48 -3.98 12.54 6.82
C ASP A 48 -2.60 11.82 6.80
N PHE A 49 -2.47 10.73 6.04
CA PHE A 49 -1.22 10.01 5.82
C PHE A 49 -0.96 9.75 4.34
N CYS A 50 0.32 9.73 3.93
CA CYS A 50 0.63 9.35 2.56
C CYS A 50 0.44 7.84 2.38
N GLU A 51 -0.29 7.43 1.37
CA GLU A 51 -0.55 6.02 1.03
C GLU A 51 -0.09 5.73 -0.40
N TYR A 52 0.41 4.52 -0.62
CA TYR A 52 0.84 4.06 -1.95
C TYR A 52 -0.36 3.50 -2.71
N LEU A 53 -0.61 4.05 -3.89
CA LEU A 53 -1.55 3.54 -4.86
C LEU A 53 -0.78 3.02 -6.08
N LEU A 54 -1.12 1.83 -6.54
CA LEU A 54 -0.67 1.31 -7.82
C LEU A 54 -1.56 1.94 -8.90
N ALA A 55 -0.93 2.60 -9.88
CA ALA A 55 -1.60 3.20 -11.03
C ALA A 55 -2.12 2.15 -12.04
#